data_AF-A0A7W4P878-F1
#
_entry.id   AF-A0A7W4P878-F1
#
_cell.length_a   1.000
_cell.length_b   1.000
_cell.length_c   1.000
_cell.angle_alpha   90.00
_cell.angle_beta   90.00
_cell.angle_gamma   90.00
#
_symmetry.space_group_name_H-M   'P 1'
#
loop_
_entity.id
_entity.type
_entity.pdbx_description
1 polymer ?
#
loop_
_entity_poly.entity_id
_entity_poly.type
_entity_poly.pdbx_seq_one_letter_code
_entity_poly.pdbx_strand_id
1 'polypeptide(L)'
;VEDAMAAWHDDVEHTELLHRAAEDSRLASDRARKLYSAGLVGFLEVLTTERTALAAENAEAEARLERLQDAVNLYTAMGAGWQGVAVTATALPVSLEKQNVLARAFKE
;
A
#
# COMPACT_ATOMS: atom_id res chain seq x y z
N VAL A 1 -1.54 -5.88 -23.38
CA VAL A 1 -2.74 -5.11 -22.97
C VAL A 1 -3.81 -6.04 -22.44
N GLU A 2 -4.18 -7.08 -23.19
CA GLU A 2 -5.07 -8.14 -22.71
C GLU A 2 -4.60 -8.75 -21.36
N ASP A 3 -3.32 -9.13 -21.26
CA ASP A 3 -2.74 -9.64 -20.00
C ASP A 3 -2.87 -8.66 -18.82
N ALA A 4 -2.69 -7.36 -19.08
CA ALA A 4 -2.79 -6.32 -18.04
C ALA A 4 -4.24 -6.04 -17.63
N MET A 5 -5.20 -6.26 -18.53
CA MET A 5 -6.63 -6.14 -18.21
C MET A 5 -7.15 -7.38 -17.46
N ALA A 6 -6.62 -8.56 -17.80
CA ALA A 6 -6.95 -9.81 -17.10
C ALA A 6 -6.42 -9.76 -15.65
N ALA A 7 -5.15 -9.41 -15.46
CA ALA A 7 -4.55 -9.25 -14.14
C ALA A 7 -5.32 -8.23 -13.26
N TRP A 8 -5.63 -7.05 -13.82
CA TRP A 8 -6.44 -6.04 -13.13
C TRP A 8 -7.82 -6.54 -12.69
N HIS A 9 -8.46 -7.39 -13.49
CA HIS A 9 -9.79 -7.93 -13.15
C HIS A 9 -9.70 -8.89 -11.97
N ASP A 10 -8.76 -9.83 -12.03
CA ASP A 10 -8.54 -10.83 -10.98
C ASP A 10 -8.12 -10.17 -9.66
N ASP A 11 -7.29 -9.12 -9.72
CA ASP A 11 -6.88 -8.31 -8.58
C ASP A 11 -8.04 -7.69 -7.81
N VAL A 12 -9.11 -7.29 -8.50
CA VAL A 12 -10.29 -6.70 -7.85
C VAL A 12 -10.98 -7.73 -6.97
N GLU A 13 -11.22 -8.93 -7.49
CA GLU A 13 -11.84 -10.01 -6.71
C GLU A 13 -10.91 -10.45 -5.57
N HIS A 14 -9.61 -10.60 -5.84
CA HIS A 14 -8.64 -11.00 -4.85
C HIS A 14 -8.53 -10.00 -3.69
N THR A 15 -8.45 -8.71 -4.00
CA THR A 15 -8.39 -7.64 -2.99
C THR A 15 -9.64 -7.62 -2.11
N GLU A 16 -10.83 -7.84 -2.68
CA GLU A 16 -12.08 -7.89 -1.93
C GLU A 16 -12.14 -9.10 -0.98
N LEU A 17 -11.65 -10.26 -1.41
CA LEU A 17 -11.56 -11.44 -0.53
C LEU A 17 -10.61 -11.20 0.65
N LEU A 18 -9.46 -10.57 0.39
CA LEU A 18 -8.50 -10.21 1.43
C LEU A 18 -9.04 -9.14 2.38
N HIS A 19 -9.81 -8.18 1.87
CA HIS A 19 -10.50 -7.18 2.69
C HIS A 19 -11.44 -7.86 3.70
N ARG A 20 -12.30 -8.77 3.23
CA ARG A 20 -13.21 -9.53 4.11
C ARG A 20 -12.46 -10.38 5.13
N ALA A 21 -11.37 -11.03 4.70
CA ALA A 21 -10.54 -11.83 5.59
C ALA A 21 -9.89 -10.99 6.70
N ALA A 22 -9.46 -9.75 6.38
CA ALA A 22 -8.94 -8.81 7.36
C ALA A 22 -10.03 -8.36 8.34
N GLU A 23 -11.24 -8.05 7.86
CA GLU A 23 -12.37 -7.68 8.72
C GLU A 23 -12.76 -8.81 9.69
N ASP A 24 -12.87 -10.04 9.18
CA ASP A 24 -13.19 -11.22 9.99
C ASP A 24 -12.10 -11.51 11.04
N SER A 25 -10.84 -11.37 10.65
CA SER A 25 -9.70 -11.59 11.56
C SER A 25 -9.64 -10.53 12.66
N ARG A 26 -9.94 -9.26 12.32
CA ARG A 26 -10.07 -8.18 13.30
C ARG A 26 -11.20 -8.45 14.30
N LEU A 27 -12.36 -8.89 13.80
CA LEU A 27 -13.49 -9.27 14.65
C LEU A 27 -13.14 -10.45 15.58
N ALA A 28 -12.39 -11.43 15.09
CA ALA A 28 -11.89 -12.54 15.90
C ALA A 28 -10.95 -12.07 17.02
N SER A 29 -10.02 -11.16 16.71
CA SER A 29 -9.12 -10.55 17.69
C SER A 29 -9.89 -9.78 18.78
N ASP A 30 -10.88 -8.98 18.40
CA ASP A 30 -11.75 -8.28 19.35
C ASP A 30 -12.51 -9.23 20.28
N ARG A 31 -12.97 -10.37 19.75
CA ARG A 31 -13.63 -11.42 20.54
C ARG A 31 -12.65 -12.08 21.51
N ALA A 32 -11.45 -12.42 21.07
CA ALA A 32 -10.42 -13.00 21.93
C ALA A 32 -10.05 -12.07 23.09
N ARG A 33 -9.92 -10.76 22.84
CA ARG A 33 -9.72 -9.75 23.89
C ARG A 33 -10.85 -9.72 24.91
N LYS A 34 -12.10 -9.78 24.46
CA LYS A 34 -13.28 -9.86 25.35
C LYS A 34 -13.26 -11.14 26.18
N LEU A 35 -13.01 -12.29 25.58
CA LEU A 35 -12.91 -13.57 26.28
C LEU A 35 -11.79 -13.57 27.32
N TYR A 36 -10.64 -12.97 27.00
CA TYR A 36 -9.52 -12.82 27.94
C TYR A 36 -9.89 -11.95 29.12
N SER A 37 -10.57 -10.81 28.88
CA SER A 37 -11.06 -9.94 29.95
C SER A 37 -12.08 -10.63 30.87
N ALA A 38 -12.79 -11.63 30.35
CA ALA A 38 -13.71 -12.48 31.09
C ALA A 38 -13.03 -13.71 31.73
N GLY A 39 -11.72 -13.89 31.55
CA GLY A 39 -10.95 -15.04 32.06
C GLY A 39 -11.26 -16.37 31.36
N LEU A 40 -11.89 -16.34 30.19
CA LEU A 40 -12.34 -17.54 29.45
C LEU A 40 -11.26 -18.13 28.53
N VAL A 41 -10.26 -17.32 28.16
CA VAL A 41 -9.12 -17.74 27.31
C VAL A 41 -7.81 -17.22 27.88
N GLY A 42 -6.71 -17.87 27.52
CA GLY A 42 -5.36 -17.43 27.90
C GLY A 42 -4.86 -16.26 27.05
N PHE A 43 -3.92 -15.48 27.58
CA PHE A 43 -3.33 -14.35 26.85
C PHE A 43 -2.60 -14.77 25.55
N LEU A 44 -2.07 -16.00 25.51
CA LEU A 44 -1.44 -16.54 24.30
C LEU A 44 -2.43 -16.68 23.14
N GLU A 45 -3.70 -16.97 23.43
CA GLU A 45 -4.76 -17.03 22.41
C GLU A 45 -5.04 -15.64 21.84
N VAL A 46 -5.08 -14.61 22.69
CA VAL A 46 -5.18 -13.21 22.26
C VAL A 46 -4.06 -12.86 21.30
N LEU A 47 -2.80 -13.09 21.69
CA LEU A 47 -1.64 -12.81 20.83
C LEU A 47 -1.68 -13.59 19.50
N THR A 48 -2.17 -14.82 19.54
CA THR A 48 -2.31 -15.65 18.33
C THR A 48 -3.34 -15.04 17.38
N THR A 49 -4.51 -14.63 17.89
CA THR A 49 -5.55 -13.97 17.07
C THR A 49 -5.12 -12.59 16.57
N GLU A 50 -4.41 -11.81 17.38
CA GLU A 50 -3.84 -10.51 16.97
C GLU A 50 -2.81 -10.67 15.85
N ARG A 51 -1.93 -11.67 15.96
CA ARG A 51 -0.97 -11.99 14.89
C ARG A 51 -1.69 -12.36 13.60
N THR A 52 -2.76 -13.15 13.67
CA THR A 52 -3.55 -13.52 12.49
C THR A 52 -4.24 -12.29 11.88
N ALA A 53 -4.81 -11.40 12.69
CA ALA A 53 -5.41 -10.15 12.22
C ALA A 53 -4.39 -9.26 11.50
N LEU A 54 -3.22 -9.03 12.11
CA LEU A 54 -2.15 -8.26 11.50
C LEU A 54 -1.64 -8.87 10.19
N ALA A 55 -1.53 -10.19 10.11
CA ALA A 55 -1.14 -10.87 8.87
C ALA A 55 -2.19 -10.66 7.76
N ALA A 56 -3.48 -10.73 8.09
CA ALA A 56 -4.57 -10.50 7.13
C ALA A 56 -4.62 -9.02 6.67
N GLU A 57 -4.45 -8.07 7.58
CA GLU A 57 -4.35 -6.64 7.27
C GLU A 57 -3.13 -6.34 6.37
N ASN A 58 -2.00 -6.99 6.61
CA ASN A 58 -0.81 -6.83 5.76
C ASN A 58 -1.05 -7.39 4.34
N ALA A 59 -1.65 -8.58 4.23
CA ALA A 59 -1.98 -9.17 2.93
C ALA A 59 -2.97 -8.29 2.12
N GLU A 60 -3.97 -7.72 2.79
CA GLU A 60 -4.88 -6.75 2.19
C GLU A 60 -4.16 -5.48 1.70
N ALA A 61 -3.21 -4.95 2.47
CA ALA A 61 -2.41 -3.79 2.07
C ALA A 61 -1.51 -4.09 0.86
N GLU A 62 -0.90 -5.28 0.82
CA GLU A 62 -0.09 -5.76 -0.30
C GLU A 62 -0.93 -5.90 -1.58
N ALA A 63 -2.12 -6.51 -1.51
CA ALA A 63 -3.01 -6.63 -2.66
C ALA A 63 -3.50 -5.27 -3.18
N ARG A 64 -3.77 -4.31 -2.29
CA ARG A 64 -4.08 -2.93 -2.71
C ARG A 64 -2.91 -2.28 -3.45
N LEU A 65 -1.67 -2.55 -3.02
CA LEU A 65 -0.47 -2.03 -3.67
C LEU A 65 -0.31 -2.64 -5.08
N GLU A 66 -0.45 -3.96 -5.20
CA GLU A 66 -0.39 -4.69 -6.47
C GLU A 66 -1.41 -4.13 -7.47
N ARG A 67 -2.67 -3.99 -7.05
CA ARG A 67 -3.72 -3.38 -7.87
C ARG A 67 -3.35 -1.97 -8.37
N LEU A 68 -2.74 -1.14 -7.52
CA LEU A 68 -2.31 0.20 -7.93
C LEU A 68 -1.17 0.15 -8.95
N GLN A 69 -0.24 -0.80 -8.81
CA GLN A 69 0.84 -1.03 -9.77
C GLN A 69 0.28 -1.48 -11.12
N ASP A 70 -0.72 -2.36 -11.11
CA ASP A 70 -1.40 -2.83 -12.32
C ASP A 70 -2.18 -1.72 -13.03
N ALA A 71 -2.75 -0.77 -12.29
CA ALA A 71 -3.32 0.47 -12.88
C ALA A 71 -2.27 1.22 -13.70
N VAL A 72 -1.09 1.43 -13.11
CA VAL A 72 0.00 2.16 -13.73
C VAL A 72 0.54 1.41 -14.95
N ASN A 73 0.66 0.08 -14.85
CA ASN A 73 1.11 -0.78 -15.94
C ASN A 73 0.12 -0.74 -17.11
N LEU A 74 -1.18 -0.89 -16.85
CA LEU A 74 -2.23 -0.80 -17.85
C LEU A 74 -2.22 0.58 -18.53
N TYR A 75 -2.16 1.66 -17.74
CA TYR A 75 -2.07 3.03 -18.25
C TYR A 75 -0.86 3.24 -19.18
N THR A 76 0.31 2.72 -18.78
CA THR A 76 1.54 2.81 -19.58
C THR A 76 1.43 1.99 -20.86
N ALA A 77 0.86 0.78 -20.79
CA ALA A 77 0.68 -0.12 -21.93
C ALA A 77 -0.32 0.40 -22.98
N MET A 78 -1.29 1.23 -22.58
CA MET A 78 -2.26 1.86 -23.47
C MET A 78 -1.69 3.00 -24.33
N GLY A 79 -0.40 3.33 -24.19
CA GLY A 79 0.30 4.25 -25.11
C GLY A 79 0.79 5.54 -24.49
N ALA A 80 0.65 5.75 -23.18
CA ALA A 80 1.31 6.86 -22.48
C ALA A 80 2.85 6.71 -22.49
N GLY A 81 3.38 5.49 -22.66
CA GLY A 81 4.82 5.22 -22.81
C GLY A 81 5.39 5.42 -24.24
N TRP A 82 4.56 5.63 -25.26
CA TRP A 82 5.00 5.79 -26.67
C TRP A 82 5.13 7.24 -27.12
N GLN A 83 4.72 8.20 -26.29
CA GLN A 83 5.08 9.60 -26.49
C GLN A 83 6.51 9.74 -25.98
N GLY A 84 7.50 9.61 -26.88
CA GLY A 84 8.92 9.77 -26.60
C GLY A 84 9.27 11.16 -26.07
N VAL A 85 8.87 11.45 -24.83
CA VAL A 85 9.43 12.54 -24.05
C VAL A 85 10.80 12.05 -23.63
N ALA A 86 11.79 12.32 -24.48
CA ALA A 86 13.17 12.30 -24.06
C ALA A 86 13.26 13.18 -22.81
N VAL A 87 13.67 12.60 -21.68
CA VAL A 87 13.96 13.34 -20.46
C VAL A 87 15.27 14.11 -20.69
N THR A 88 15.26 15.08 -21.61
CA THR A 88 16.39 15.98 -21.89
C THR A 88 16.46 17.16 -20.93
N ALA A 89 15.60 17.20 -19.92
CA ALA A 89 15.61 18.21 -18.89
C ALA A 89 15.51 17.59 -17.49
N THR A 90 16.55 16.86 -17.07
CA THR A 90 16.82 16.56 -15.65
C THR A 90 17.34 17.81 -14.92
N ALA A 91 16.82 18.98 -15.24
CA ALA A 91 17.02 20.19 -14.45
C ALA A 91 15.81 20.30 -13.53
N LEU A 92 15.94 19.77 -12.31
CA LEU A 92 14.95 19.96 -11.26
C LEU A 92 14.68 21.48 -11.12
N PRO A 93 13.42 21.94 -11.07
CA PRO A 93 13.08 23.36 -10.92
C PRO A 93 13.38 23.91 -9.51
N VAL A 94 14.13 23.18 -8.69
CA VAL A 94 14.56 23.63 -7.38
C VAL A 94 15.88 24.35 -7.54
N SER A 95 15.79 25.68 -7.68
CA SER A 95 16.96 26.56 -7.56
C SER A 95 17.61 26.37 -6.19
N LEU A 96 18.79 25.75 -6.13
CA LEU A 96 19.62 25.63 -4.92
C LEU A 96 19.94 26.99 -4.29
N GLU A 97 19.85 28.06 -5.09
CA GLU A 97 20.06 29.45 -4.68
C GLU A 97 19.04 29.93 -3.64
N LYS A 98 17.79 29.45 -3.70
CA LYS A 98 16.74 29.81 -2.72
C LYS A 98 16.82 29.03 -1.42
N GLN A 99 17.51 27.87 -1.40
CA GLN A 99 17.58 27.00 -0.22
C GLN A 99 18.78 27.29 0.68
N ASN A 100 19.83 27.96 0.17
CA ASN A 100 21.01 28.27 0.97
C ASN A 100 20.80 29.51 1.84
N VAL A 101 20.11 29.33 2.97
CA VAL A 101 20.02 30.32 4.07
C VAL A 101 21.42 30.75 4.54
N LEU A 102 22.40 29.84 4.46
CA LEU A 102 23.80 30.07 4.80
C LEU A 102 24.53 31.00 3.80
N ALA A 103 24.16 31.00 2.52
CA ALA A 103 24.82 31.85 1.51
C ALA A 103 24.42 33.33 1.63
N ARG A 104 23.24 33.61 2.22
CA ARG A 104 22.79 34.99 2.48
C ARG A 104 23.52 35.64 3.66
N ALA A 105 24.10 34.84 4.57
CA ALA A 105 24.81 35.34 5.75
C ALA A 105 26.28 35.75 5.49
N PHE A 106 26.85 35.38 4.34
CA PHE A 106 28.25 35.68 3.99
C PHE A 106 28.40 36.63 2.81
N LYS A 107 27.34 37.38 2.48
CA LYS A 107 27.38 38.44 1.46
C LYS A 107 27.13 39.79 2.13
N GLU A 108 28.15 40.27 2.83
CA GLU A 108 28.40 41.71 3.02
C GLU A 108 29.40 42.19 1.98
#